data_AF-W9C5K6-F1
#
_entry.id   AF-W9C5K6-F1
#
_cell.length_a   1.000
_cell.length_b   1.000
_cell.length_c   1.000
_cell.angle_alpha   90.00
_cell.angle_beta   90.00
_cell.angle_gamma   90.00
#
_symmetry.space_group_name_H-M   'P 1'
#
loop_
_entity.id
_entity.type
_entity.pdbx_description
1 polymer ?
#
loop_
_entity_poly.entity_id
_entity_poly.type
_entity_poly.pdbx_seq_one_letter_code
_entity_poly.pdbx_strand_id
1 'polypeptide(L)'
;MPINYSKWDALELSDDSDVEVHPNVDKRSFIRAKQNQIHQQRYERKNKIDTFKYERIINDGLLKRISALLVALQSYSPQTDKRPDDLAFRALMESTGEDDSPPPPPEGVHTHVKEAPPTYSKMMAALIDQVKTKVDEDKPENRFEAYIAEIKVHQAKVEDLQKELAVELDTLEKEEGKKITSESIHTGFDSSFVSKADPEPKKTSSKDKAQTVEVLNPHALANEDGSKQSEESSGADADVDEDDEEDDDVEPTELGKKFALIRIGDYRACLQYISSNPSVQAERETDGLLVMAFNSAIAGKDDFARQCVHQALLLQYCRALGKDGVGLFFKRITTKGHQAQKVFFDDVNSTFDRVRTRAREIQKQRAADDGPEGGVEQIQLHAVDPNTTINITIPPATSEDPEVIKSRDLYNAFPPGLQRALESASLVEVNKVLGKMSVEQAEEIVGQLSEGGMLQLEDQIVDATTEEGQAAVRQFEEDERQRVLAENYGDPE
;
A
#
# COMPACT_ATOMS: atom_id res chain seq x y z
N MET A 1 -44.08 -29.28 -16.77
CA MET A 1 -43.30 -29.55 -15.54
C MET A 1 -42.72 -30.94 -15.65
N PRO A 2 -41.53 -31.23 -15.08
CA PRO A 2 -41.07 -32.60 -14.90
C PRO A 2 -42.08 -33.35 -14.02
N ILE A 3 -42.48 -34.55 -14.43
CA ILE A 3 -43.53 -35.34 -13.75
C ILE A 3 -42.93 -36.40 -12.81
N ASN A 4 -41.64 -36.72 -12.98
CA ASN A 4 -40.93 -37.71 -12.18
C ASN A 4 -39.66 -37.10 -11.59
N TYR A 5 -39.51 -37.20 -10.26
CA TYR A 5 -38.39 -36.70 -9.48
C TYR A 5 -37.56 -37.83 -8.81
N SER A 6 -37.89 -39.09 -9.08
CA SER A 6 -37.32 -40.27 -8.40
C SER A 6 -35.80 -40.41 -8.55
N LYS A 7 -35.18 -39.71 -9.51
CA LYS A 7 -33.72 -39.55 -9.59
C LYS A 7 -33.11 -39.08 -8.25
N TRP A 8 -33.82 -38.24 -7.49
CA TRP A 8 -33.33 -37.67 -6.23
C TRP A 8 -33.62 -38.53 -5.00
N ASP A 9 -34.41 -39.60 -5.12
CA ASP A 9 -34.60 -40.60 -4.05
C ASP A 9 -33.28 -41.33 -3.72
N ALA A 10 -32.30 -41.27 -4.64
CA ALA A 10 -31.00 -41.93 -4.57
C ALA A 10 -29.87 -41.08 -3.95
N LEU A 11 -30.16 -39.92 -3.33
CA LEU A 11 -29.15 -39.05 -2.73
C LEU A 11 -28.53 -39.67 -1.45
N GLU A 12 -27.20 -39.73 -1.37
CA GLU A 12 -26.49 -40.17 -0.15
C GLU A 12 -25.67 -39.03 0.48
N LEU A 13 -26.31 -38.37 1.46
CA LEU A 13 -25.71 -37.38 2.34
C LEU A 13 -24.96 -38.07 3.49
N SER A 14 -23.66 -37.83 3.61
CA SER A 14 -22.82 -38.39 4.69
C SER A 14 -22.90 -37.60 5.99
N ASP A 15 -23.13 -36.29 5.92
CA ASP A 15 -23.33 -35.37 7.07
C ASP A 15 -24.80 -34.91 7.13
N ASP A 16 -25.71 -35.88 7.23
CA ASP A 16 -27.14 -35.64 7.34
C ASP A 16 -27.50 -35.19 8.77
N SER A 17 -27.73 -33.88 8.93
CA SER A 17 -28.10 -33.24 10.21
C SER A 17 -29.48 -33.64 10.71
N ASP A 18 -30.35 -34.18 9.84
CA ASP A 18 -31.76 -34.40 10.14
C ASP A 18 -32.05 -35.84 10.53
N VAL A 19 -31.04 -36.73 10.43
CA VAL A 19 -31.13 -38.13 10.84
C VAL A 19 -31.73 -38.29 12.24
N GLU A 20 -32.83 -39.05 12.33
CA GLU A 20 -33.45 -39.40 13.60
C GLU A 20 -32.58 -40.44 14.31
N VAL A 21 -32.12 -40.10 15.52
CA VAL A 21 -31.36 -40.99 16.39
C VAL A 21 -32.18 -41.35 17.62
N HIS A 22 -31.93 -42.52 18.19
CA HIS A 22 -32.57 -42.92 19.45
C HIS A 22 -32.21 -41.92 20.57
N PRO A 23 -33.12 -41.57 21.50
CA PRO A 23 -32.88 -40.55 22.54
C PRO A 23 -31.65 -40.77 23.44
N ASN A 24 -31.07 -41.97 23.46
CA ASN A 24 -29.86 -42.32 24.22
C ASN A 24 -28.56 -42.27 23.40
N VAL A 25 -28.62 -41.92 22.10
CA VAL A 25 -27.47 -41.83 21.20
C VAL A 25 -27.14 -40.37 20.98
N ASP A 26 -25.88 -39.97 21.21
CA ASP A 26 -25.42 -38.63 20.83
C ASP A 26 -25.42 -38.50 19.30
N LYS A 27 -26.27 -37.58 18.81
CA LYS A 27 -26.44 -37.30 17.39
C LYS A 27 -25.13 -36.90 16.71
N ARG A 28 -24.23 -36.17 17.39
CA ARG A 28 -22.98 -35.66 16.78
C ARG A 28 -21.97 -36.77 16.52
N SER A 29 -21.73 -37.63 17.50
CA SER A 29 -20.86 -38.79 17.33
C SER A 29 -21.46 -39.83 16.38
N PHE A 30 -22.78 -40.02 16.39
CA PHE A 30 -23.47 -40.89 15.43
C PHE A 30 -23.32 -40.43 13.98
N ILE A 31 -23.56 -39.14 13.68
CA ILE A 31 -23.39 -38.60 12.33
C ILE A 31 -21.93 -38.77 11.86
N ARG A 32 -20.94 -38.44 12.70
CA ARG A 32 -19.53 -38.64 12.36
C ARG A 32 -19.16 -40.11 12.13
N ALA A 33 -19.69 -41.02 12.93
CA ALA A 33 -19.46 -42.45 12.75
C ALA A 33 -20.08 -42.96 11.43
N LYS A 34 -21.31 -42.54 11.13
CA LYS A 34 -22.02 -42.85 9.87
C LYS A 34 -21.29 -42.25 8.66
N GLN A 35 -20.81 -41.01 8.76
CA GLN A 35 -19.96 -40.36 7.76
C GLN A 35 -18.71 -41.20 7.47
N ASN A 36 -17.93 -41.54 8.51
CA ASN A 36 -16.73 -42.35 8.38
C ASN A 36 -17.02 -43.72 7.76
N GLN A 37 -18.11 -44.38 8.18
CA GLN A 37 -18.55 -45.66 7.61
C GLN A 37 -18.89 -45.53 6.11
N ILE A 38 -19.61 -44.48 5.71
CA ILE A 38 -19.96 -44.22 4.29
C ILE A 38 -18.69 -43.97 3.47
N HIS A 39 -17.76 -43.13 3.95
CA HIS A 39 -16.49 -42.89 3.25
C HIS A 39 -15.64 -44.15 3.16
N GLN A 40 -15.55 -44.96 4.22
CA GLN A 40 -14.84 -46.23 4.21
C GLN A 40 -15.45 -47.21 3.19
N GLN A 41 -16.78 -47.38 3.19
CA GLN A 41 -17.48 -48.25 2.23
C GLN A 41 -17.32 -47.77 0.77
N ARG A 42 -17.30 -46.45 0.53
CA ARG A 42 -17.00 -45.88 -0.80
C ARG A 42 -15.56 -46.16 -1.22
N TYR A 43 -14.59 -45.91 -0.34
CA TYR A 43 -13.17 -46.20 -0.58
C TYR A 43 -12.91 -47.68 -0.85
N GLU A 44 -13.48 -48.57 -0.04
CA GLU A 44 -13.38 -50.03 -0.23
C GLU A 44 -14.01 -50.48 -1.55
N ARG A 45 -15.18 -49.93 -1.93
CA ARG A 45 -15.81 -50.24 -3.23
C ARG A 45 -14.95 -49.78 -4.40
N LYS A 46 -14.48 -48.52 -4.37
CA LYS A 46 -13.65 -47.94 -5.42
C LYS A 46 -12.34 -48.72 -5.58
N ASN A 47 -11.65 -49.02 -4.47
CA ASN A 47 -10.42 -49.81 -4.50
C ASN A 47 -10.65 -51.23 -5.05
N LYS A 48 -11.79 -51.87 -4.75
CA LYS A 48 -12.16 -53.16 -5.39
C LYS A 48 -12.38 -53.03 -6.89
N ILE A 49 -13.11 -52.00 -7.34
CA ILE A 49 -13.33 -51.72 -8.76
C ILE A 49 -11.99 -51.52 -9.48
N ASP A 50 -11.11 -50.70 -8.93
CA ASP A 50 -9.80 -50.41 -9.53
C ASP A 50 -8.88 -51.64 -9.49
N THR A 51 -8.93 -52.44 -8.41
CA THR A 51 -8.19 -53.73 -8.30
C THR A 51 -8.67 -54.73 -9.35
N PHE A 52 -9.98 -54.97 -9.48
CA PHE A 52 -10.52 -55.92 -10.46
C PHE A 52 -10.31 -55.44 -11.91
N LYS A 53 -10.34 -54.13 -12.17
CA LYS A 53 -9.96 -53.57 -13.48
C LYS A 53 -8.49 -53.87 -13.79
N TYR A 54 -7.60 -53.70 -12.82
CA TYR A 54 -6.19 -54.00 -12.96
C TYR A 54 -5.91 -55.51 -13.14
N GLU A 55 -6.53 -56.36 -12.33
CA GLU A 55 -6.42 -57.83 -12.43
C GLU A 55 -6.91 -58.34 -13.78
N ARG A 56 -8.00 -57.77 -14.34
CA ARG A 56 -8.44 -58.10 -15.70
C ARG A 56 -7.40 -57.79 -16.77
N ILE A 57 -6.71 -56.64 -16.68
CA ILE A 57 -5.63 -56.28 -17.62
C ILE A 57 -4.47 -57.28 -17.54
N ILE A 58 -4.10 -57.71 -16.32
CA ILE A 58 -3.10 -58.78 -16.12
C ILE A 58 -3.57 -60.10 -16.73
N ASN A 59 -4.80 -60.52 -16.43
CA ASN A 59 -5.37 -61.77 -16.95
C ASN A 59 -5.49 -61.76 -18.48
N ASP A 60 -5.82 -60.63 -19.10
CA ASP A 60 -5.81 -60.45 -20.57
C ASP A 60 -4.39 -60.62 -21.14
N GLY A 61 -3.38 -60.03 -20.48
CA GLY A 61 -1.97 -60.17 -20.84
C GLY A 61 -1.43 -61.59 -20.68
N LEU A 62 -1.96 -62.34 -19.70
CA LEU A 62 -1.61 -63.74 -19.43
C LEU A 62 -2.32 -64.70 -20.41
N LEU A 63 -3.61 -64.51 -20.70
CA LEU A 63 -4.35 -65.29 -21.71
C LEU A 63 -3.75 -65.18 -23.12
N LYS A 64 -3.30 -63.98 -23.52
CA LYS A 64 -2.57 -63.77 -24.79
C LYS A 64 -1.30 -64.63 -24.86
N ARG A 65 -0.61 -64.83 -23.74
CA ARG A 65 0.60 -65.67 -23.68
C ARG A 65 0.30 -67.16 -23.60
N ILE A 66 -0.72 -67.57 -22.85
CA ILE A 66 -1.18 -68.97 -22.85
C ILE A 66 -1.64 -69.40 -24.24
N SER A 67 -2.44 -68.58 -24.92
CA SER A 67 -2.89 -68.88 -26.29
C SER A 67 -1.74 -68.90 -27.30
N ALA A 68 -0.79 -67.96 -27.23
CA ALA A 68 0.43 -67.99 -28.06
C ALA A 68 1.27 -69.26 -27.81
N LEU A 69 1.47 -69.66 -26.55
CA LEU A 69 2.17 -70.89 -26.18
C LEU A 69 1.43 -72.13 -26.71
N LEU A 70 0.09 -72.18 -26.59
CA LEU A 70 -0.71 -73.28 -27.13
C LEU A 70 -0.62 -73.38 -28.66
N VAL A 71 -0.61 -72.25 -29.37
CA VAL A 71 -0.40 -72.22 -30.83
C VAL A 71 1.01 -72.70 -31.19
N ALA A 72 2.03 -72.25 -30.47
CA ALA A 72 3.41 -72.70 -30.65
C ALA A 72 3.53 -74.22 -30.45
N LEU A 73 3.03 -74.76 -29.32
CA LEU A 73 3.02 -76.20 -29.06
C LEU A 73 2.23 -76.98 -30.12
N GLN A 74 1.06 -76.51 -30.56
CA GLN A 74 0.28 -77.19 -31.60
C GLN A 74 0.99 -77.19 -32.97
N SER A 75 1.86 -76.21 -33.24
CA SER A 75 2.69 -76.19 -34.46
C SER A 75 3.82 -77.22 -34.44
N TYR A 76 4.32 -77.59 -33.25
CA TYR A 76 5.28 -78.67 -33.06
C TYR A 76 4.55 -80.02 -33.03
N SER A 77 4.29 -80.56 -34.23
CA SER A 77 3.72 -81.91 -34.44
C SER A 77 4.39 -82.98 -33.53
N PRO A 78 3.65 -84.00 -33.03
CA PRO A 78 4.16 -85.03 -32.11
C PRO A 78 5.27 -85.96 -32.66
N GLN A 79 5.88 -85.62 -33.80
CA GLN A 79 6.97 -86.34 -34.46
C GLN A 79 8.38 -85.82 -34.08
N THR A 80 8.50 -84.94 -33.08
CA THR A 80 9.81 -84.44 -32.62
C THR A 80 10.32 -85.20 -31.40
N ASP A 81 11.55 -85.71 -31.43
CA ASP A 81 12.24 -86.36 -30.29
C ASP A 81 12.55 -85.42 -29.09
N LYS A 82 11.98 -84.21 -29.07
CA LYS A 82 12.21 -83.19 -28.03
C LYS A 82 11.13 -83.26 -26.95
N ARG A 83 11.49 -83.00 -25.70
CA ARG A 83 10.53 -83.01 -24.60
C ARG A 83 9.55 -81.83 -24.75
N PRO A 84 8.25 -82.01 -24.45
CA PRO A 84 7.28 -80.90 -24.45
C PRO A 84 7.73 -79.76 -23.54
N ASP A 85 8.31 -80.11 -22.39
CA ASP A 85 8.89 -79.22 -21.38
C ASP A 85 9.91 -78.23 -22.01
N ASP A 86 10.84 -78.74 -22.84
CA ASP A 86 11.90 -77.94 -23.47
C ASP A 86 11.33 -77.03 -24.58
N LEU A 87 10.30 -77.49 -25.29
CA LEU A 87 9.59 -76.72 -26.32
C LEU A 87 8.73 -75.62 -25.70
N ALA A 88 8.07 -75.89 -24.57
CA ALA A 88 7.28 -74.91 -23.82
C ALA A 88 8.18 -73.83 -23.20
N PHE A 89 9.32 -74.21 -22.62
CA PHE A 89 10.30 -73.25 -22.09
C PHE A 89 10.93 -72.39 -23.20
N ARG A 90 11.22 -73.00 -24.37
CA ARG A 90 11.68 -72.26 -25.54
C ARG A 90 10.62 -71.29 -26.07
N ALA A 91 9.37 -71.72 -26.22
CA ALA A 91 8.27 -70.86 -26.64
C ALA A 91 8.02 -69.72 -25.64
N LEU A 92 8.20 -69.97 -24.34
CA LEU A 92 8.19 -68.93 -23.32
C LEU A 92 9.30 -67.90 -23.57
N MET A 93 10.55 -68.33 -23.74
CA MET A 93 11.70 -67.46 -23.99
C MET A 93 11.63 -66.69 -25.33
N GLU A 94 10.96 -67.26 -26.34
CA GLU A 94 10.66 -66.56 -27.59
C GLU A 94 9.47 -65.58 -27.46
N SER A 95 8.64 -65.72 -26.42
CA SER A 95 7.52 -64.81 -26.09
C SER A 95 7.87 -63.68 -25.11
N THR A 96 9.03 -63.75 -24.43
CA THR A 96 9.52 -62.69 -23.54
C THR A 96 10.14 -61.55 -24.32
N GLY A 97 9.31 -60.57 -24.72
CA GLY A 97 9.72 -59.29 -25.30
C GLY A 97 9.61 -58.13 -24.31
N GLU A 98 9.63 -56.89 -24.82
CA GLU A 98 9.56 -55.65 -24.02
C GLU A 98 8.27 -55.55 -23.16
N ASP A 99 7.16 -56.15 -23.61
CA ASP A 99 5.86 -56.15 -22.92
C ASP A 99 5.75 -57.17 -21.74
N ASP A 100 6.85 -57.83 -21.31
CA ASP A 100 6.81 -58.90 -20.31
C ASP A 100 6.49 -58.44 -18.87
N SER A 101 6.48 -57.13 -18.61
CA SER A 101 6.02 -56.58 -17.33
C SER A 101 4.54 -56.19 -17.41
N PRO A 102 3.70 -56.56 -16.41
CA PRO A 102 2.37 -55.97 -16.31
C PRO A 102 2.47 -54.44 -16.10
N PRO A 103 1.45 -53.66 -16.50
CA PRO A 103 1.44 -52.21 -16.28
C PRO A 103 1.53 -51.90 -14.78
N PRO A 104 2.00 -50.70 -14.38
CA PRO A 104 2.01 -50.32 -12.97
C PRO A 104 0.58 -50.31 -12.39
N PRO A 105 0.39 -50.74 -11.13
CA PRO A 105 -0.93 -50.69 -10.48
C PRO A 105 -1.37 -49.23 -10.29
N PRO A 106 -2.68 -48.93 -10.42
CA PRO A 106 -3.22 -47.61 -10.13
C PRO A 106 -3.16 -47.29 -8.62
N GLU A 107 -3.29 -46.01 -8.28
CA GLU A 107 -3.19 -45.54 -6.89
C GLU A 107 -4.20 -46.25 -5.97
N GLY A 108 -3.71 -46.84 -4.86
CA GLY A 108 -4.52 -47.56 -3.88
C GLY A 108 -4.57 -49.09 -4.07
N VAL A 109 -4.32 -49.58 -5.28
CA VAL A 109 -4.34 -51.01 -5.61
C VAL A 109 -3.05 -51.71 -5.15
N HIS A 110 -3.21 -52.90 -4.56
CA HIS A 110 -2.13 -53.73 -3.98
C HIS A 110 -1.18 -53.01 -2.99
N THR A 111 -1.63 -51.97 -2.30
CA THR A 111 -0.85 -51.17 -1.31
C THR A 111 -0.15 -51.96 -0.19
N HIS A 112 -0.56 -53.20 0.07
CA HIS A 112 0.07 -54.09 1.05
C HIS A 112 1.21 -54.96 0.48
N VAL A 113 1.33 -55.05 -0.85
CA VAL A 113 2.38 -55.81 -1.55
C VAL A 113 3.50 -54.85 -1.91
N LYS A 114 4.60 -54.89 -1.16
CA LYS A 114 5.78 -54.04 -1.41
C LYS A 114 6.63 -54.50 -2.59
N GLU A 115 6.42 -55.73 -3.06
CA GLU A 115 7.11 -56.29 -4.22
C GLU A 115 6.37 -55.91 -5.49
N ALA A 116 7.11 -55.65 -6.57
CA ALA A 116 6.51 -55.41 -7.87
C ALA A 116 5.66 -56.63 -8.31
N PRO A 117 4.55 -56.43 -9.04
CA PRO A 117 3.78 -57.52 -9.60
C PRO A 117 4.69 -58.46 -10.42
N PRO A 118 4.52 -59.79 -10.33
CA PRO A 118 5.38 -60.73 -11.03
C PRO A 118 5.29 -60.50 -12.54
N THR A 119 6.42 -60.61 -13.24
CA THR A 119 6.47 -60.58 -14.70
C THR A 119 5.61 -61.69 -15.30
N TYR A 120 5.11 -61.49 -16.51
CA TYR A 120 4.33 -62.51 -17.21
C TYR A 120 5.16 -63.78 -17.43
N SER A 121 6.45 -63.67 -17.73
CA SER A 121 7.41 -64.78 -17.73
C SER A 121 7.40 -65.60 -16.43
N LYS A 122 7.41 -64.96 -15.26
CA LYS A 122 7.40 -65.64 -13.96
C LYS A 122 6.06 -66.34 -13.70
N MET A 123 4.94 -65.73 -14.08
CA MET A 123 3.61 -66.35 -13.99
C MET A 123 3.48 -67.55 -14.94
N MET A 124 3.95 -67.42 -16.18
CA MET A 124 3.93 -68.50 -17.18
C MET A 124 4.87 -69.65 -16.83
N ALA A 125 6.04 -69.37 -16.25
CA ALA A 125 6.95 -70.40 -15.73
C ALA A 125 6.29 -71.21 -14.60
N ALA A 126 5.61 -70.54 -13.66
CA ALA A 126 4.87 -71.22 -12.60
C ALA A 126 3.72 -72.09 -13.15
N LEU A 127 3.04 -71.66 -14.23
CA LEU A 127 2.05 -72.48 -14.93
C LEU A 127 2.69 -73.71 -15.59
N ILE A 128 3.81 -73.52 -16.30
CA ILE A 128 4.59 -74.59 -16.94
C ILE A 128 5.03 -75.64 -15.92
N ASP A 129 5.50 -75.22 -14.74
CA ASP A 129 5.88 -76.11 -13.64
C ASP A 129 4.66 -76.86 -13.07
N GLN A 130 3.53 -76.18 -12.84
CA GLN A 130 2.29 -76.83 -12.37
C GLN A 130 1.72 -77.85 -13.36
N VAL A 131 1.82 -77.58 -14.66
CA VAL A 131 1.42 -78.54 -15.70
C VAL A 131 2.38 -79.73 -15.70
N LYS A 132 3.69 -79.47 -15.62
CA LYS A 132 4.72 -80.51 -15.58
C LYS A 132 4.55 -81.46 -14.39
N THR A 133 4.33 -80.93 -13.18
CA THR A 133 4.16 -81.78 -11.98
C THR A 133 2.98 -82.74 -12.13
N LYS A 134 1.83 -82.28 -12.65
CA LYS A 134 0.66 -83.14 -12.90
C LYS A 134 0.92 -84.19 -13.97
N VAL A 135 1.53 -83.81 -15.09
CA VAL A 135 1.83 -84.75 -16.19
C VAL A 135 2.87 -85.80 -15.75
N ASP A 136 3.81 -85.44 -14.87
CA ASP A 136 4.75 -86.37 -14.23
C ASP A 136 4.07 -87.29 -13.17
N GLU A 137 2.99 -86.83 -12.52
CA GLU A 137 2.15 -87.61 -11.60
C GLU A 137 1.27 -88.64 -12.35
N ASP A 138 0.53 -88.18 -13.37
CA ASP A 138 -0.44 -88.99 -14.14
C ASP A 138 0.20 -90.03 -15.08
N LYS A 139 1.45 -89.82 -15.49
CA LYS A 139 2.24 -90.70 -16.38
C LYS A 139 1.49 -91.18 -17.65
N PRO A 140 0.91 -90.27 -18.45
CA PRO A 140 0.17 -90.60 -19.64
C PRO A 140 1.07 -91.17 -20.75
N GLU A 141 0.53 -92.06 -21.59
CA GLU A 141 1.23 -92.65 -22.74
C GLU A 141 1.74 -91.57 -23.71
N ASN A 142 0.90 -90.56 -23.99
CA ASN A 142 1.23 -89.40 -24.80
C ASN A 142 1.48 -88.14 -23.93
N ARG A 143 2.69 -88.02 -23.36
CA ARG A 143 3.12 -86.84 -22.55
C ARG A 143 2.81 -85.51 -23.24
N PHE A 144 2.97 -85.43 -24.55
CA PHE A 144 2.76 -84.21 -25.35
C PHE A 144 1.29 -83.78 -25.41
N GLU A 145 0.37 -84.72 -25.65
CA GLU A 145 -1.07 -84.44 -25.72
C GLU A 145 -1.64 -84.07 -24.36
N ALA A 146 -1.20 -84.75 -23.30
CA ALA A 146 -1.56 -84.42 -21.92
C ALA A 146 -1.08 -83.02 -21.51
N TYR A 147 0.13 -82.62 -21.93
CA TYR A 147 0.66 -81.28 -21.68
C TYR A 147 -0.20 -80.19 -22.34
N ILE A 148 -0.64 -80.40 -23.60
CA ILE A 148 -1.57 -79.49 -24.29
C ILE A 148 -2.96 -79.48 -23.62
N ALA A 149 -3.46 -80.63 -23.17
CA ALA A 149 -4.75 -80.72 -22.48
C ALA A 149 -4.76 -79.96 -21.16
N GLU A 150 -3.73 -80.13 -20.33
CA GLU A 150 -3.60 -79.41 -19.06
C GLU A 150 -3.44 -77.90 -19.24
N ILE A 151 -2.68 -77.43 -20.24
CA ILE A 151 -2.60 -75.99 -20.53
C ILE A 151 -3.96 -75.43 -20.98
N LYS A 152 -4.76 -76.19 -21.74
CA LYS A 152 -6.15 -75.80 -22.08
C LYS A 152 -7.05 -75.73 -20.83
N VAL A 153 -6.87 -76.62 -19.85
CA VAL A 153 -7.57 -76.55 -18.56
C VAL A 153 -7.18 -75.30 -17.78
N HIS A 154 -5.90 -74.92 -17.78
CA HIS A 154 -5.46 -73.67 -17.16
C HIS A 154 -5.93 -72.41 -17.93
N GLN A 155 -5.96 -72.45 -19.27
CA GLN A 155 -6.58 -71.40 -20.08
C GLN A 155 -8.05 -71.19 -19.69
N ALA A 156 -8.85 -72.27 -19.66
CA ALA A 156 -10.26 -72.23 -19.32
C ALA A 156 -10.49 -71.65 -17.91
N LYS A 157 -9.66 -72.01 -16.92
CA LYS A 157 -9.72 -71.44 -15.56
C LYS A 157 -9.51 -69.93 -15.53
N VAL A 158 -8.56 -69.42 -16.32
CA VAL A 158 -8.31 -67.96 -16.39
C VAL A 158 -9.45 -67.26 -17.14
N GLU A 159 -10.01 -67.87 -18.19
CA GLU A 159 -11.20 -67.37 -18.88
C GLU A 159 -12.46 -67.36 -17.99
N ASP A 160 -12.64 -68.38 -17.14
CA ASP A 160 -13.75 -68.44 -16.18
C ASP A 160 -13.59 -67.39 -15.08
N LEU A 161 -12.38 -67.24 -14.52
CA LEU A 161 -12.06 -66.18 -13.56
C LEU A 161 -12.26 -64.78 -14.16
N GLN A 162 -11.97 -64.58 -15.46
CA GLN A 162 -12.29 -63.32 -16.14
C GLN A 162 -13.80 -63.07 -16.26
N LYS A 163 -14.62 -64.11 -16.46
CA LYS A 163 -16.09 -63.97 -16.49
C LYS A 163 -16.62 -63.61 -15.10
N GLU A 164 -16.10 -64.24 -14.05
CA GLU A 164 -16.43 -63.92 -12.66
C GLU A 164 -16.07 -62.45 -12.33
N LEU A 165 -14.83 -62.02 -12.60
CA LEU A 165 -14.41 -60.62 -12.43
C LEU A 165 -15.25 -59.64 -13.25
N ALA A 166 -15.70 -60.01 -14.44
CA ALA A 166 -16.56 -59.16 -15.26
C ALA A 166 -17.97 -59.00 -14.68
N VAL A 167 -18.54 -60.06 -14.09
CA VAL A 167 -19.81 -60.01 -13.37
C VAL A 167 -19.67 -59.20 -12.07
N GLU A 168 -18.62 -59.43 -11.29
CA GLU A 168 -18.40 -58.70 -10.05
C GLU A 168 -18.17 -57.20 -10.30
N LEU A 169 -17.39 -56.82 -11.32
CA LEU A 169 -17.25 -55.42 -11.74
C LEU A 169 -18.59 -54.78 -12.13
N ASP A 170 -19.39 -55.43 -12.97
CA ASP A 170 -20.70 -54.91 -13.37
C ASP A 170 -21.64 -54.75 -12.16
N THR A 171 -21.58 -55.64 -11.15
CA THR A 171 -22.35 -55.45 -9.91
C THR A 171 -21.84 -54.28 -9.07
N LEU A 172 -20.52 -54.10 -8.94
CA LEU A 172 -19.92 -53.02 -8.16
C LEU A 172 -20.10 -51.64 -8.82
N GLU A 173 -19.95 -51.55 -10.14
CA GLU A 173 -20.19 -50.32 -10.91
C GLU A 173 -21.69 -49.93 -10.88
N LYS A 174 -22.60 -50.91 -10.93
CA LYS A 174 -24.02 -50.68 -10.67
C LYS A 174 -24.29 -50.22 -9.24
N GLU A 175 -23.56 -50.72 -8.25
CA GLU A 175 -23.69 -50.26 -6.86
C GLU A 175 -23.15 -48.86 -6.62
N GLU A 176 -22.07 -48.48 -7.29
CA GLU A 176 -21.57 -47.10 -7.29
C GLU A 176 -22.59 -46.16 -7.95
N GLY A 177 -23.11 -46.52 -9.13
CA GLY A 177 -24.12 -45.74 -9.85
C GLY A 177 -25.52 -45.70 -9.21
N LYS A 178 -25.82 -46.54 -8.20
CA LYS A 178 -27.11 -46.52 -7.47
C LYS A 178 -27.33 -45.27 -6.63
N LYS A 179 -26.28 -44.54 -6.24
CA LYS A 179 -26.36 -43.42 -5.30
C LYS A 179 -25.71 -42.17 -5.86
N ILE A 180 -26.40 -41.04 -5.74
CA ILE A 180 -25.86 -39.72 -6.08
C ILE A 180 -25.07 -39.23 -4.87
N THR A 181 -23.75 -39.10 -5.04
CA THR A 181 -22.79 -38.68 -4.02
C THR A 181 -22.20 -37.31 -4.36
N SER A 182 -21.52 -36.67 -3.40
CA SER A 182 -20.77 -35.42 -3.65
C SER A 182 -19.72 -35.56 -4.75
N GLU A 183 -19.09 -36.73 -4.89
CA GLU A 183 -18.09 -37.01 -5.94
C GLU A 183 -18.73 -37.11 -7.34
N SER A 184 -20.02 -37.45 -7.43
CA SER A 184 -20.77 -37.45 -8.69
C SER A 184 -21.22 -36.05 -9.14
N ILE A 185 -21.05 -35.02 -8.30
CA ILE A 185 -21.42 -33.64 -8.59
C ILE A 185 -20.17 -32.87 -9.00
N HIS A 186 -20.12 -32.42 -10.26
CA HIS A 186 -19.00 -31.63 -10.78
C HIS A 186 -19.19 -30.12 -10.53
N THR A 187 -18.11 -29.42 -10.19
CA THR A 187 -18.11 -27.94 -10.12
C THR A 187 -18.18 -27.37 -11.54
N GLY A 188 -19.32 -26.76 -11.90
CA GLY A 188 -19.51 -26.18 -13.24
C GLY A 188 -18.88 -24.80 -13.44
N PHE A 189 -18.74 -24.04 -12.36
CA PHE A 189 -18.10 -22.72 -12.33
C PHE A 189 -17.55 -22.48 -10.93
N ASP A 190 -16.32 -21.98 -10.84
CA ASP A 190 -15.68 -21.56 -9.60
C ASP A 190 -14.96 -20.24 -9.87
N SER A 191 -15.20 -19.24 -9.03
CA SER A 191 -14.53 -17.95 -9.09
C SER A 191 -14.35 -17.41 -7.68
N SER A 192 -13.11 -17.38 -7.22
CA SER A 192 -12.74 -16.63 -6.01
C SER A 192 -12.42 -15.18 -6.37
N PHE A 193 -13.10 -14.24 -5.71
CA PHE A 193 -12.72 -12.84 -5.72
C PHE A 193 -12.28 -12.43 -4.32
N VAL A 194 -11.02 -12.03 -4.18
CA VAL A 194 -10.51 -11.39 -2.97
C VAL A 194 -10.35 -9.92 -3.28
N SER A 195 -11.13 -9.08 -2.58
CA SER A 195 -11.00 -7.62 -2.63
C SER A 195 -9.67 -7.20 -2.01
N LYS A 196 -8.61 -7.21 -2.81
CA LYS A 196 -7.36 -6.54 -2.49
C LYS A 196 -7.64 -5.05 -2.49
N ALA A 197 -7.11 -4.33 -1.50
CA ALA A 197 -7.10 -2.87 -1.56
C ALA A 197 -6.40 -2.44 -2.86
N ASP A 198 -6.96 -1.45 -3.56
CA ASP A 198 -6.37 -0.95 -4.80
C ASP A 198 -4.89 -0.60 -4.56
N PRO A 199 -3.99 -0.97 -5.49
CA PRO A 199 -2.62 -0.50 -5.41
C PRO A 199 -2.67 1.03 -5.52
N GLU A 200 -2.14 1.71 -4.50
CA GLU A 200 -2.02 3.17 -4.52
C GLU A 200 -1.43 3.61 -5.87
N PRO A 201 -2.01 4.62 -6.53
CA PRO A 201 -1.58 5.02 -7.86
C PRO A 201 -0.11 5.41 -7.77
N LYS A 202 0.75 4.59 -8.41
CA LYS A 202 2.19 4.85 -8.47
C LYS A 202 2.38 6.27 -9.00
N LYS A 203 2.84 7.18 -8.14
CA LYS A 203 3.36 8.48 -8.56
C LYS A 203 4.33 8.19 -9.70
N THR A 204 4.13 8.86 -10.83
CA THR A 204 5.03 8.78 -11.98
C THR A 204 6.35 9.39 -11.60
N SER A 205 7.25 8.59 -11.03
CA SER A 205 8.63 8.99 -10.79
C SER A 205 9.28 9.29 -12.13
N SER A 206 9.61 10.56 -12.34
CA SER A 206 10.66 10.98 -13.25
C SER A 206 11.90 10.11 -13.02
N LYS A 207 12.66 9.85 -14.10
CA LYS A 207 13.91 9.12 -14.00
C LYS A 207 14.92 9.96 -13.24
N ASP A 208 15.22 9.56 -12.00
CA ASP A 208 16.51 9.89 -11.40
C ASP A 208 17.33 8.64 -11.09
N LYS A 209 18.65 8.84 -11.13
CA LYS A 209 19.64 7.77 -11.25
C LYS A 209 19.83 7.05 -9.92
N ALA A 210 19.93 5.73 -9.98
CA ALA A 210 20.41 4.94 -8.86
C ALA A 210 21.85 5.33 -8.50
N GLN A 211 22.08 5.71 -7.24
CA GLN A 211 23.36 5.49 -6.57
C GLN A 211 23.17 4.38 -5.53
N THR A 212 23.63 3.19 -5.88
CA THR A 212 23.76 2.06 -4.96
C THR A 212 24.98 2.28 -4.06
N VAL A 213 24.76 2.58 -2.79
CA VAL A 213 25.78 2.43 -1.76
C VAL A 213 25.67 1.02 -1.18
N GLU A 214 26.49 0.10 -1.68
CA GLU A 214 26.60 -1.25 -1.13
C GLU A 214 27.36 -1.21 0.21
N VAL A 215 26.66 -1.45 1.33
CA VAL A 215 27.29 -1.55 2.65
C VAL A 215 27.66 -3.02 2.93
N LEU A 216 28.97 -3.29 2.92
CA LEU A 216 29.54 -4.63 2.95
C LEU A 216 29.67 -5.24 4.37
N ASN A 217 28.57 -5.34 5.14
CA ASN A 217 28.40 -6.36 6.20
C ASN A 217 26.99 -6.33 6.85
N PRO A 218 26.09 -7.29 6.57
CA PRO A 218 24.74 -7.29 7.14
C PRO A 218 24.59 -8.04 8.50
N HIS A 219 25.68 -8.52 9.11
CA HIS A 219 25.63 -9.42 10.30
C HIS A 219 26.60 -9.04 11.43
N ALA A 220 26.80 -7.75 11.70
CA ALA A 220 27.73 -7.31 12.75
C ALA A 220 27.14 -7.24 14.17
N LEU A 221 25.81 -7.15 14.34
CA LEU A 221 25.17 -6.98 15.65
C LEU A 221 23.87 -7.79 15.76
N ALA A 222 24.00 -8.99 16.34
CA ALA A 222 22.89 -9.73 16.96
C ALA A 222 23.34 -10.12 18.37
N ASN A 223 22.41 -10.04 19.35
CA ASN A 223 22.62 -10.24 20.80
C ASN A 223 23.43 -9.10 21.48
N GLU A 224 23.27 -8.72 22.75
CA GLU A 224 22.38 -9.04 23.90
C GLU A 224 22.44 -7.81 24.84
N ASP A 225 21.51 -7.44 25.73
CA ASP A 225 20.24 -8.02 26.24
C ASP A 225 19.25 -6.85 26.59
N GLY A 226 18.06 -7.15 27.14
CA GLY A 226 16.95 -6.19 27.35
C GLY A 226 16.91 -5.37 28.65
N SER A 227 15.77 -4.69 28.82
CA SER A 227 15.32 -3.92 30.00
C SER A 227 15.96 -2.54 30.27
N LYS A 228 15.22 -1.48 29.88
CA LYS A 228 14.75 -0.43 30.81
C LYS A 228 13.57 0.34 30.21
N GLN A 229 12.42 0.26 30.87
CA GLN A 229 11.34 1.23 30.71
C GLN A 229 11.57 2.36 31.71
N SER A 230 11.60 3.60 31.24
CA SER A 230 11.02 4.80 31.86
C SER A 230 11.71 6.03 31.29
N GLU A 231 10.98 6.84 30.53
CA GLU A 231 10.68 8.23 30.92
C GLU A 231 9.73 8.86 29.89
N GLU A 232 8.74 9.59 30.39
CA GLU A 232 7.91 10.48 29.60
C GLU A 232 8.74 11.72 29.28
N SER A 233 8.74 12.19 28.03
CA SER A 233 9.16 13.56 27.75
C SER A 233 8.28 14.20 26.69
N SER A 234 7.59 15.26 27.13
CA SER A 234 6.93 16.23 26.27
C SER A 234 8.01 17.15 25.70
N GLY A 235 8.38 16.94 24.43
CA GLY A 235 9.27 17.82 23.68
C GLY A 235 8.58 18.28 22.40
N ALA A 236 7.99 19.46 22.42
CA ALA A 236 7.51 20.14 21.23
C ALA A 236 8.54 21.20 20.86
N ASP A 237 9.50 20.83 20.03
CA ASP A 237 10.41 21.75 19.36
C ASP A 237 10.18 21.59 17.86
N ALA A 238 9.56 22.60 17.28
CA ALA A 238 9.52 22.78 15.84
C ALA A 238 10.74 23.63 15.48
N ASP A 239 11.80 22.98 14.98
CA ASP A 239 12.84 23.69 14.24
C ASP A 239 12.17 24.25 12.99
N VAL A 240 12.28 25.57 12.81
CA VAL A 240 11.82 26.27 11.61
C VAL A 240 13.06 26.52 10.78
N ASP A 241 13.40 25.55 9.93
CA ASP A 241 14.31 25.79 8.82
C ASP A 241 13.58 26.71 7.82
N GLU A 242 13.99 27.99 7.79
CA GLU A 242 13.59 28.97 6.79
C GLU A 242 14.30 28.67 5.45
N ASP A 243 13.79 27.69 4.71
CA ASP A 243 14.08 27.53 3.28
C ASP A 243 12.96 28.19 2.46
N ASP A 244 13.32 29.15 1.60
CA ASP A 244 12.43 29.85 0.65
C ASP A 244 11.95 28.90 -0.47
N GLU A 245 11.03 27.98 -0.15
CA GLU A 245 10.22 27.27 -1.14
C GLU A 245 8.78 27.80 -1.15
N GLU A 246 8.30 28.11 -2.36
CA GLU A 246 7.04 28.78 -2.72
C GLU A 246 5.85 28.57 -1.74
N ASP A 247 5.21 29.70 -1.36
CA ASP A 247 4.05 29.82 -0.45
C ASP A 247 2.80 29.12 -1.00
N ASP A 248 2.84 27.78 -1.04
CA ASP A 248 1.83 26.88 -1.59
C ASP A 248 0.71 26.72 -0.54
N ASP A 249 -0.10 27.78 -0.43
CA ASP A 249 -1.29 27.95 0.41
C ASP A 249 -1.92 26.60 0.77
N VAL A 250 -1.77 26.16 2.02
CA VAL A 250 -2.27 24.86 2.53
C VAL A 250 -3.79 24.95 2.74
N GLU A 251 -4.53 25.23 1.67
CA GLU A 251 -5.98 25.17 1.67
C GLU A 251 -6.45 23.71 1.73
N PRO A 252 -7.52 23.43 2.50
CA PRO A 252 -8.17 22.14 2.47
C PRO A 252 -8.84 21.93 1.11
N THR A 253 -8.74 20.72 0.55
CA THR A 253 -9.41 20.37 -0.71
C THR A 253 -10.92 20.50 -0.55
N GLU A 254 -11.65 20.54 -1.66
CA GLU A 254 -13.12 20.42 -1.69
C GLU A 254 -13.70 19.27 -0.85
N LEU A 255 -12.91 18.22 -0.59
CA LEU A 255 -13.27 17.12 0.30
C LEU A 255 -13.19 17.52 1.79
N GLY A 256 -12.08 18.13 2.23
CA GLY A 256 -11.93 18.70 3.57
C GLY A 256 -12.93 19.83 3.84
N LYS A 257 -13.11 20.78 2.91
CA LYS A 257 -14.09 21.87 3.02
C LYS A 257 -15.51 21.35 3.27
N LYS A 258 -15.93 20.26 2.60
CA LYS A 258 -17.22 19.59 2.85
C LYS A 258 -17.26 18.83 4.17
N PHE A 259 -16.15 18.22 4.59
CA PHE A 259 -16.05 17.56 5.90
C PHE A 259 -16.17 18.56 7.06
N ALA A 260 -15.56 19.74 6.92
CA ALA A 260 -15.67 20.84 7.89
C ALA A 260 -17.11 21.27 8.19
N LEU A 261 -18.00 21.20 7.19
CA LEU A 261 -19.41 21.59 7.32
C LEU A 261 -20.25 20.60 8.14
N ILE A 262 -19.73 19.39 8.42
CA ILE A 262 -20.45 18.40 9.24
C ILE A 262 -20.50 18.89 10.69
N ARG A 263 -21.70 18.90 11.27
CA ARG A 263 -21.96 19.41 12.62
C ARG A 263 -21.20 18.60 13.68
N ILE A 264 -20.62 19.32 14.66
CA ILE A 264 -20.03 18.73 15.86
C ILE A 264 -21.03 17.76 16.53
N GLY A 265 -20.58 16.52 16.77
CA GLY A 265 -21.39 15.47 17.38
C GLY A 265 -22.18 14.56 16.42
N ASP A 266 -22.28 14.89 15.12
CA ASP A 266 -22.83 13.96 14.13
C ASP A 266 -21.77 12.95 13.65
N TYR A 267 -21.35 12.10 14.59
CA TYR A 267 -20.36 11.05 14.34
C TYR A 267 -20.80 10.04 13.27
N ARG A 268 -22.11 9.91 13.00
CA ARG A 268 -22.63 9.05 11.94
C ARG A 268 -22.35 9.65 10.57
N ALA A 269 -22.63 10.94 10.39
CA ALA A 269 -22.30 11.65 9.16
C ALA A 269 -20.77 11.67 8.92
N CYS A 270 -19.97 11.95 9.95
CA CYS A 270 -18.50 11.90 9.84
C CYS A 270 -17.99 10.52 9.40
N LEU A 271 -18.43 9.43 10.04
CA LEU A 271 -18.02 8.06 9.69
C LEU A 271 -18.43 7.69 8.28
N GLN A 272 -19.66 8.02 7.88
CA GLN A 272 -20.16 7.74 6.54
C GLN A 272 -19.34 8.49 5.48
N TYR A 273 -19.02 9.77 5.72
CA TYR A 273 -18.25 10.60 4.80
C TYR A 273 -16.81 10.10 4.61
N ILE A 274 -16.13 9.73 5.70
CA ILE A 274 -14.77 9.16 5.65
C ILE A 274 -14.80 7.80 4.93
N SER A 275 -15.82 6.97 5.19
CA SER A 275 -15.97 5.66 4.53
C SER A 275 -16.23 5.79 3.03
N SER A 276 -16.93 6.85 2.58
CA SER A 276 -17.15 7.11 1.15
C SER A 276 -16.00 7.86 0.47
N ASN A 277 -15.15 8.56 1.23
CA ASN A 277 -14.02 9.35 0.71
C ASN A 277 -12.74 9.10 1.54
N PRO A 278 -12.07 7.93 1.43
CA PRO A 278 -10.88 7.63 2.23
C PRO A 278 -9.72 8.63 2.07
N SER A 279 -9.66 9.32 0.91
CA SER A 279 -8.70 10.39 0.64
C SER A 279 -8.80 11.60 1.58
N VAL A 280 -9.92 11.80 2.28
CA VAL A 280 -10.07 12.89 3.27
C VAL A 280 -9.16 12.70 4.50
N GLN A 281 -8.59 11.51 4.68
CA GLN A 281 -7.69 11.18 5.81
C GLN A 281 -6.23 11.61 5.55
N ALA A 282 -5.92 12.27 4.44
CA ALA A 282 -4.59 12.79 4.15
C ALA A 282 -4.16 13.89 5.13
N GLU A 283 -2.84 14.02 5.34
CA GLU A 283 -2.21 15.04 6.19
C GLU A 283 -2.69 16.45 5.83
N ARG A 284 -2.54 16.82 4.55
CA ARG A 284 -2.96 18.09 3.95
C ARG A 284 -4.39 18.50 4.30
N GLU A 285 -5.34 17.56 4.41
CA GLU A 285 -6.72 17.88 4.78
C GLU A 285 -6.85 18.23 6.27
N THR A 286 -6.05 17.60 7.13
CA THR A 286 -6.00 17.92 8.57
C THR A 286 -5.42 19.33 8.78
N ASP A 287 -4.30 19.61 8.13
CA ASP A 287 -3.59 20.88 8.27
C ASP A 287 -4.39 22.04 7.64
N GLY A 288 -4.96 21.84 6.44
CA GLY A 288 -5.83 22.83 5.82
C GLY A 288 -7.11 23.10 6.62
N LEU A 289 -7.64 22.13 7.37
CA LEU A 289 -8.74 22.38 8.30
C LEU A 289 -8.31 23.21 9.53
N LEU A 290 -7.07 23.09 9.99
CA LEU A 290 -6.51 23.95 11.05
C LEU A 290 -6.25 25.37 10.55
N VAL A 291 -5.72 25.54 9.34
CA VAL A 291 -5.59 26.84 8.66
C VAL A 291 -6.97 27.49 8.49
N MET A 292 -7.97 26.73 8.03
CA MET A 292 -9.34 27.24 7.90
C MET A 292 -9.97 27.59 9.25
N ALA A 293 -9.65 26.85 10.33
CA ALA A 293 -10.07 27.21 11.68
C ALA A 293 -9.46 28.53 12.15
N PHE A 294 -8.16 28.74 11.89
CA PHE A 294 -7.42 29.94 12.24
C PHE A 294 -7.93 31.18 11.49
N ASN A 295 -8.10 31.08 10.16
CA ASN A 295 -8.70 32.14 9.34
C ASN A 295 -10.14 32.46 9.80
N SER A 296 -10.89 31.45 10.24
CA SER A 296 -12.24 31.64 10.81
C SER A 296 -12.23 32.34 12.17
N ALA A 297 -11.22 32.08 13.01
CA ALA A 297 -11.02 32.79 14.27
C ALA A 297 -10.61 34.26 14.04
N ILE A 298 -9.75 34.53 13.06
CA ILE A 298 -9.42 35.91 12.63
C ILE A 298 -10.66 36.63 12.08
N ALA A 299 -11.58 35.91 11.42
CA ALA A 299 -12.87 36.45 10.99
C ALA A 299 -13.92 36.58 12.12
N GLY A 300 -13.57 36.30 13.37
CA GLY A 300 -14.46 36.36 14.53
C GLY A 300 -15.51 35.24 14.61
N LYS A 301 -15.41 34.20 13.77
CA LYS A 301 -16.37 33.09 13.66
C LYS A 301 -15.97 31.93 14.58
N ASP A 302 -15.89 32.20 15.88
CA ASP A 302 -15.42 31.26 16.92
C ASP A 302 -16.12 29.88 16.86
N ASP A 303 -17.45 29.83 16.63
CA ASP A 303 -18.19 28.57 16.55
C ASP A 303 -17.76 27.70 15.35
N PHE A 304 -17.51 28.33 14.20
CA PHE A 304 -17.06 27.63 12.99
C PHE A 304 -15.59 27.24 13.09
N ALA A 305 -14.74 28.08 13.69
CA ALA A 305 -13.36 27.75 14.00
C ALA A 305 -13.28 26.51 14.92
N ARG A 306 -14.11 26.43 15.97
CA ARG A 306 -14.24 25.25 16.85
C ARG A 306 -14.68 24.00 16.08
N GLN A 307 -15.61 24.15 15.13
CA GLN A 307 -16.04 23.03 14.28
C GLN A 307 -14.90 22.54 13.37
N CYS A 308 -14.12 23.44 12.78
CA CYS A 308 -12.97 23.09 11.95
C CYS A 308 -11.88 22.35 12.77
N VAL A 309 -11.53 22.85 13.97
CA VAL A 309 -10.60 22.14 14.89
C VAL A 309 -11.13 20.75 15.26
N HIS A 310 -12.43 20.62 15.59
CA HIS A 310 -13.03 19.32 15.91
C HIS A 310 -12.89 18.34 14.74
N GLN A 311 -13.15 18.78 13.50
CA GLN A 311 -13.05 17.90 12.33
C GLN A 311 -11.58 17.57 11.98
N ALA A 312 -10.65 18.52 12.11
CA ALA A 312 -9.22 18.28 11.91
C ALA A 312 -8.69 17.20 12.88
N LEU A 313 -8.88 17.40 14.20
CA LEU A 313 -8.42 16.44 15.20
C LEU A 313 -9.10 15.08 15.05
N LEU A 314 -10.37 15.03 14.61
CA LEU A 314 -11.05 13.78 14.33
C LEU A 314 -10.35 12.98 13.21
N LEU A 315 -9.90 13.63 12.14
CA LEU A 315 -9.10 12.98 11.08
C LEU A 315 -7.73 12.55 11.59
N GLN A 316 -7.03 13.41 12.35
CA GLN A 316 -5.74 13.09 12.98
C GLN A 316 -5.83 11.83 13.86
N TYR A 317 -6.84 11.75 14.73
CA TYR A 317 -7.10 10.59 15.57
C TYR A 317 -7.47 9.35 14.75
N CYS A 318 -8.33 9.49 13.73
CA CYS A 318 -8.64 8.37 12.83
C CYS A 318 -7.39 7.82 12.14
N ARG A 319 -6.47 8.70 11.71
CA ARG A 319 -5.18 8.36 11.08
C ARG A 319 -4.25 7.62 12.04
N ALA A 320 -4.11 8.11 13.27
CA ALA A 320 -3.27 7.51 14.31
C ALA A 320 -3.66 6.06 14.67
N LEU A 321 -4.93 5.65 14.47
CA LEU A 321 -5.40 4.29 14.73
C LEU A 321 -5.30 3.34 13.51
N GLY A 322 -4.87 3.80 12.33
CA GLY A 322 -4.67 2.97 11.14
C GLY A 322 -5.95 2.54 10.40
N LYS A 323 -5.83 1.59 9.45
CA LYS A 323 -6.90 1.24 8.48
C LYS A 323 -8.22 0.78 9.12
N ASP A 324 -8.18 -0.09 10.12
CA ASP A 324 -9.37 -0.50 10.90
C ASP A 324 -9.68 0.46 12.07
N GLY A 325 -8.83 1.47 12.27
CA GLY A 325 -8.85 2.40 13.39
C GLY A 325 -10.06 3.34 13.40
N VAL A 326 -10.56 3.71 12.23
CA VAL A 326 -11.68 4.66 12.05
C VAL A 326 -12.93 4.17 12.80
N GLY A 327 -13.38 2.95 12.51
CA GLY A 327 -14.55 2.37 13.17
C GLY A 327 -14.36 2.17 14.68
N LEU A 328 -13.14 1.86 15.11
CA LEU A 328 -12.79 1.70 16.53
C LEU A 328 -12.79 3.06 17.28
N PHE A 329 -12.27 4.12 16.65
CA PHE A 329 -12.33 5.49 17.17
C PHE A 329 -13.77 5.95 17.37
N PHE A 330 -14.61 5.85 16.33
CA PHE A 330 -16.03 6.24 16.42
C PHE A 330 -16.81 5.41 17.45
N LYS A 331 -16.51 4.11 17.59
CA LYS A 331 -17.09 3.28 18.66
C LYS A 331 -16.66 3.76 20.06
N ARG A 332 -15.39 4.13 20.24
CA ARG A 332 -14.86 4.64 21.51
C ARG A 332 -15.42 6.02 21.88
N ILE A 333 -15.53 6.97 20.94
CA ILE A 333 -16.01 8.34 21.22
C ILE A 333 -17.52 8.42 21.47
N THR A 334 -18.31 7.52 20.86
CA THR A 334 -19.76 7.43 21.08
C THR A 334 -20.15 6.62 22.32
N THR A 335 -19.23 5.84 22.90
CA THR A 335 -19.49 5.05 24.11
C THR A 335 -19.53 5.97 25.33
N LYS A 336 -20.70 6.09 25.96
CA LYS A 336 -20.91 6.94 27.14
C LYS A 336 -19.93 6.58 28.27
N GLY A 337 -19.17 7.57 28.73
CA GLY A 337 -18.23 7.42 29.86
C GLY A 337 -16.88 6.81 29.49
N HIS A 338 -16.57 6.63 28.21
CA HIS A 338 -15.26 6.13 27.76
C HIS A 338 -14.19 7.23 27.84
N GLN A 339 -13.01 6.93 28.39
CA GLN A 339 -11.94 7.92 28.61
C GLN A 339 -11.52 8.66 27.32
N ALA A 340 -11.43 7.95 26.19
CA ALA A 340 -11.10 8.57 24.90
C ALA A 340 -12.08 9.67 24.45
N GLN A 341 -13.35 9.64 24.90
CA GLN A 341 -14.28 10.73 24.63
C GLN A 341 -13.85 12.00 25.37
N LYS A 342 -13.41 11.87 26.63
CA LYS A 342 -12.94 12.99 27.44
C LYS A 342 -11.64 13.57 26.87
N VAL A 343 -10.63 12.73 26.64
CA VAL A 343 -9.33 13.14 26.09
C VAL A 343 -9.50 13.89 24.76
N PHE A 344 -10.30 13.36 23.84
CA PHE A 344 -10.58 14.03 22.56
C PHE A 344 -11.23 15.41 22.74
N PHE A 345 -12.21 15.56 23.63
CA PHE A 345 -12.82 16.88 23.85
C PHE A 345 -11.88 17.86 24.58
N ASP A 346 -11.07 17.37 25.52
CA ASP A 346 -10.05 18.17 26.21
C ASP A 346 -9.01 18.70 25.20
N ASP A 347 -8.57 17.88 24.24
CA ASP A 347 -7.67 18.26 23.13
C ASP A 347 -8.31 19.27 22.17
N VAL A 348 -9.56 19.04 21.75
CA VAL A 348 -10.31 19.99 20.88
C VAL A 348 -10.43 21.35 21.55
N ASN A 349 -10.73 21.40 22.85
CA ASN A 349 -10.78 22.65 23.59
C ASN A 349 -9.40 23.32 23.68
N SER A 350 -8.37 22.57 24.10
CA SER A 350 -6.99 23.09 24.21
C SER A 350 -6.44 23.64 22.90
N THR A 351 -6.76 22.97 21.78
CA THR A 351 -6.31 23.38 20.44
C THR A 351 -7.09 24.59 19.96
N PHE A 352 -8.42 24.62 20.15
CA PHE A 352 -9.24 25.78 19.84
C PHE A 352 -8.84 27.02 20.64
N ASP A 353 -8.56 26.90 21.94
CA ASP A 353 -8.15 28.02 22.77
C ASP A 353 -6.77 28.57 22.37
N ARG A 354 -5.84 27.70 21.93
CA ARG A 354 -4.56 28.11 21.30
C ARG A 354 -4.77 28.88 20.00
N VAL A 355 -5.55 28.31 19.06
CA VAL A 355 -5.92 28.95 17.78
C VAL A 355 -6.55 30.32 18.00
N ARG A 356 -7.50 30.42 18.94
CA ARG A 356 -8.21 31.65 19.28
C ARG A 356 -7.31 32.71 19.94
N THR A 357 -6.35 32.28 20.76
CA THR A 357 -5.40 33.20 21.42
C THR A 357 -4.45 33.80 20.39
N ARG A 358 -3.81 32.96 19.55
CA ARG A 358 -2.91 33.39 18.47
C ARG A 358 -3.63 34.28 17.45
N ALA A 359 -4.86 33.94 17.06
CA ALA A 359 -5.67 34.78 16.16
C ALA A 359 -5.96 36.17 16.74
N ARG A 360 -6.20 36.28 18.06
CA ARG A 360 -6.41 37.57 18.75
C ARG A 360 -5.12 38.36 18.92
N GLU A 361 -3.99 37.71 19.11
CA GLU A 361 -2.68 38.35 19.17
C GLU A 361 -2.34 38.98 17.82
N ILE A 362 -2.57 38.27 16.72
CA ILE A 362 -2.38 38.79 15.36
C ILE A 362 -3.38 39.89 15.00
N GLN A 363 -4.64 39.78 15.43
CA GLN A 363 -5.59 40.91 15.31
C GLN A 363 -5.12 42.15 16.08
N LYS A 364 -4.49 41.99 17.25
CA LYS A 364 -3.94 43.10 18.03
C LYS A 364 -2.66 43.67 17.42
N GLN A 365 -1.79 42.84 16.86
CA GLN A 365 -0.60 43.26 16.13
C GLN A 365 -1.01 44.09 14.91
N ARG A 366 -1.86 43.54 14.03
CA ARG A 366 -2.41 44.28 12.88
C ARG A 366 -3.10 45.58 13.29
N ALA A 367 -3.87 45.60 14.38
CA ALA A 367 -4.50 46.83 14.89
C ALA A 367 -3.54 47.81 15.59
N ALA A 368 -2.31 47.39 15.93
CA ALA A 368 -1.24 48.27 16.41
C ALA A 368 -0.42 48.81 15.23
N ASP A 369 -0.18 47.98 14.22
CA ASP A 369 0.48 48.34 12.96
C ASP A 369 -0.42 49.26 12.09
N ASP A 370 -1.75 49.10 12.14
CA ASP A 370 -2.74 50.04 11.57
C ASP A 370 -2.93 51.32 12.42
N GLY A 371 -2.05 51.56 13.40
CA GLY A 371 -2.04 52.77 14.22
C GLY A 371 -1.53 54.02 13.48
N PRO A 372 -1.72 55.24 14.02
CA PRO A 372 -1.32 56.49 13.33
C PRO A 372 0.20 56.69 13.13
N GLU A 373 1.02 55.79 13.71
CA GLU A 373 2.49 55.80 13.64
C GLU A 373 3.04 54.50 13.01
N GLY A 374 2.16 53.70 12.39
CA GLY A 374 2.53 52.45 11.75
C GLY A 374 3.07 52.62 10.33
N GLY A 375 4.38 52.44 10.17
CA GLY A 375 4.93 51.60 9.11
C GLY A 375 4.69 51.95 7.63
N VAL A 376 4.20 53.13 7.27
CA VAL A 376 4.44 53.64 5.90
C VAL A 376 5.92 54.03 5.84
N GLU A 377 6.69 53.45 4.92
CA GLU A 377 8.06 53.90 4.67
C GLU A 377 8.03 55.39 4.30
N GLN A 378 8.71 56.23 5.08
CA GLN A 378 8.71 57.68 4.86
C GLN A 378 10.05 58.10 4.25
N ILE A 379 10.00 58.62 3.03
CA ILE A 379 11.18 59.23 2.40
C ILE A 379 11.48 60.55 3.12
N GLN A 380 12.58 60.55 3.86
CA GLN A 380 13.11 61.71 4.56
C GLN A 380 14.40 62.16 3.89
N LEU A 381 14.44 63.41 3.43
CA LEU A 381 15.66 64.01 2.92
C LEU A 381 16.63 64.27 4.08
N HIS A 382 17.79 63.61 4.02
CA HIS A 382 18.94 63.84 4.88
C HIS A 382 20.19 63.96 4.01
N ALA A 383 21.19 64.69 4.52
CA ALA A 383 22.50 64.76 3.88
C ALA A 383 23.27 63.46 4.14
N VAL A 384 24.08 63.00 3.18
CA VAL A 384 24.89 61.77 3.35
C VAL A 384 26.01 62.00 4.35
N ASP A 385 26.62 63.19 4.34
CA ASP A 385 27.66 63.60 5.28
C ASP A 385 27.16 64.69 6.26
N PRO A 386 27.42 64.58 7.58
CA PRO A 386 26.94 65.55 8.59
C PRO A 386 27.35 67.00 8.38
N ASN A 387 28.37 67.25 7.55
CA ASN A 387 28.91 68.58 7.26
C ASN A 387 28.35 69.19 5.97
N THR A 388 27.51 68.47 5.21
CA THR A 388 26.89 68.98 3.99
C THR A 388 25.48 69.50 4.26
N THR A 389 25.23 70.78 3.95
CA THR A 389 23.92 71.42 4.13
C THR A 389 23.17 71.49 2.80
N ILE A 390 22.02 70.82 2.72
CA ILE A 390 21.13 70.88 1.56
C ILE A 390 20.39 72.23 1.59
N ASN A 391 20.72 73.13 0.66
CA ASN A 391 20.06 74.42 0.50
C ASN A 391 18.96 74.34 -0.57
N ILE A 392 17.75 74.78 -0.21
CA ILE A 392 16.58 74.76 -1.11
C ILE A 392 16.49 76.11 -1.81
N THR A 393 16.59 76.12 -3.15
CA THR A 393 16.53 77.34 -3.97
C THR A 393 15.31 77.32 -4.89
N ILE A 394 14.59 78.45 -4.92
CA ILE A 394 13.36 78.59 -5.70
C ILE A 394 13.68 79.36 -6.99
N PRO A 395 13.32 78.85 -8.18
CA PRO A 395 13.58 79.54 -9.43
C PRO A 395 12.79 80.87 -9.51
N PRO A 396 13.44 81.99 -9.92
CA PRO A 396 12.84 83.31 -9.97
C PRO A 396 11.70 83.39 -11.00
N ALA A 397 10.72 84.25 -10.74
CA ALA A 397 9.50 84.37 -11.56
C ALA A 397 9.71 85.00 -12.96
N THR A 398 10.87 85.61 -13.21
CA THR A 398 11.22 86.21 -14.51
C THR A 398 12.70 85.95 -14.79
N SER A 399 13.00 85.08 -15.75
CA SER A 399 14.35 84.83 -16.28
C SER A 399 14.28 84.62 -17.79
N GLU A 400 15.38 84.92 -18.50
CA GLU A 400 15.52 84.67 -19.93
C GLU A 400 16.15 83.29 -20.23
N ASP A 401 16.66 82.60 -19.20
CA ASP A 401 17.33 81.29 -19.35
C ASP A 401 16.34 80.12 -19.52
N PRO A 402 16.46 79.31 -20.60
CA PRO A 402 15.52 78.22 -20.88
C PRO A 402 15.44 77.13 -19.81
N GLU A 403 16.48 76.95 -18.99
CA GLU A 403 16.51 75.96 -17.91
C GLU A 403 15.76 76.47 -16.68
N VAL A 404 15.97 77.73 -16.29
CA VAL A 404 15.27 78.38 -15.17
C VAL A 404 13.76 78.44 -15.41
N ILE A 405 13.32 78.64 -16.66
CA ILE A 405 11.91 78.61 -17.05
C ILE A 405 11.32 77.21 -16.81
N LYS A 406 12.00 76.13 -17.21
CA LYS A 406 11.54 74.75 -16.96
C LYS A 406 11.47 74.41 -15.48
N SER A 407 12.48 74.78 -14.70
CA SER A 407 12.46 74.61 -13.24
C SER A 407 11.28 75.36 -12.59
N ARG A 408 10.94 76.55 -13.11
CA ARG A 408 9.79 77.33 -12.65
C ARG A 408 8.45 76.67 -13.00
N ASP A 409 8.35 76.06 -14.18
CA ASP A 409 7.15 75.30 -14.58
C ASP A 409 6.96 74.04 -13.72
N LEU A 410 8.04 73.30 -13.41
CA LEU A 410 8.02 72.19 -12.44
C LEU A 410 7.57 72.66 -11.04
N TYR A 411 8.13 73.77 -10.54
CA TYR A 411 7.71 74.35 -9.26
C TYR A 411 6.21 74.69 -9.24
N ASN A 412 5.68 75.27 -10.32
CA ASN A 412 4.27 75.63 -10.44
C ASN A 412 3.34 74.40 -10.51
N ALA A 413 3.84 73.24 -10.97
CA ALA A 413 3.09 71.98 -11.06
C ALA A 413 2.92 71.27 -9.70
N PHE A 414 3.80 71.55 -8.73
CA PHE A 414 3.74 70.91 -7.41
C PHE A 414 2.46 71.24 -6.60
N PRO A 415 2.05 70.36 -5.67
CA PRO A 415 0.94 70.64 -4.77
C PRO A 415 1.15 71.94 -3.94
N PRO A 416 0.09 72.72 -3.66
CA PRO A 416 0.21 74.00 -2.95
C PRO A 416 0.63 73.86 -1.48
N GLY A 417 0.70 72.63 -0.95
CA GLY A 417 1.32 72.34 0.35
C GLY A 417 2.84 72.20 0.26
N LEU A 418 3.36 71.62 -0.82
CA LEU A 418 4.80 71.49 -1.07
C LEU A 418 5.41 72.83 -1.48
N GLN A 419 4.73 73.61 -2.34
CA GLN A 419 5.16 74.96 -2.73
C GLN A 419 5.44 75.85 -1.50
N ARG A 420 4.56 75.82 -0.50
CA ARG A 420 4.72 76.53 0.79
C ARG A 420 5.88 76.00 1.64
N ALA A 421 6.13 74.70 1.62
CA ALA A 421 7.27 74.11 2.32
C ALA A 421 8.61 74.47 1.65
N LEU A 422 8.64 74.55 0.33
CA LEU A 422 9.80 75.06 -0.43
C LEU A 422 10.01 76.58 -0.20
N GLU A 423 8.93 77.37 -0.13
CA GLU A 423 8.95 78.80 0.23
C GLU A 423 9.52 79.08 1.64
N SER A 424 9.39 78.13 2.57
CA SER A 424 9.99 78.24 3.90
C SER A 424 11.51 78.00 3.92
N ALA A 425 12.07 77.48 2.83
CA ALA A 425 13.46 77.00 2.72
C ALA A 425 13.90 76.00 3.82
N SER A 426 12.95 75.37 4.52
CA SER A 426 13.21 74.49 5.66
C SER A 426 13.05 73.02 5.29
N LEU A 427 14.16 72.27 5.36
CA LEU A 427 14.17 70.82 5.15
C LEU A 427 13.18 70.08 6.09
N VAL A 428 12.95 70.62 7.29
CA VAL A 428 11.99 70.06 8.27
C VAL A 428 10.54 70.19 7.77
N GLU A 429 10.19 71.30 7.13
CA GLU A 429 8.84 71.50 6.60
C GLU A 429 8.61 70.69 5.32
N VAL A 430 9.63 70.55 4.47
CA VAL A 430 9.58 69.70 3.27
C VAL A 430 9.44 68.23 3.65
N ASN A 431 10.25 67.73 4.59
CA ASN A 431 10.14 66.36 5.11
C ASN A 431 8.76 66.09 5.75
N LYS A 432 8.14 67.09 6.39
CA LYS A 432 6.77 67.01 6.94
C LYS A 432 5.67 66.95 5.87
N VAL A 433 5.97 67.32 4.63
CA VAL A 433 5.06 67.15 3.47
C VAL A 433 5.33 65.82 2.78
N LEU A 434 6.61 65.43 2.59
CA LEU A 434 6.99 64.13 2.03
C LEU A 434 6.52 62.95 2.90
N GLY A 435 6.60 63.04 4.22
CA GLY A 435 6.08 62.02 5.15
C GLY A 435 4.54 61.91 5.21
N LYS A 436 3.78 62.61 4.35
CA LYS A 436 2.31 62.54 4.25
C LYS A 436 1.79 61.98 2.93
N MET A 437 2.69 61.60 2.02
CA MET A 437 2.38 60.97 0.73
C MET A 437 2.97 59.55 0.72
N SER A 438 2.61 58.74 -0.27
CA SER A 438 3.20 57.40 -0.42
C SER A 438 4.64 57.48 -0.91
N VAL A 439 5.42 56.42 -0.66
CA VAL A 439 6.82 56.26 -1.11
C VAL A 439 6.98 56.67 -2.57
N GLU A 440 6.24 56.02 -3.47
CA GLU A 440 6.27 56.24 -4.92
C GLU A 440 6.08 57.72 -5.31
N GLN A 441 5.19 58.44 -4.60
CA GLN A 441 4.88 59.84 -4.87
C GLN A 441 5.97 60.78 -4.31
N ALA A 442 6.53 60.46 -3.15
CA ALA A 442 7.64 61.23 -2.58
C ALA A 442 8.93 61.05 -3.40
N GLU A 443 9.19 59.84 -3.91
CA GLU A 443 10.31 59.56 -4.82
C GLU A 443 10.21 60.35 -6.13
N GLU A 444 9.03 60.34 -6.78
CA GLU A 444 8.79 61.12 -8.01
C GLU A 444 9.01 62.62 -7.77
N ILE A 445 8.49 63.15 -6.65
CA ILE A 445 8.64 64.56 -6.28
C ILE A 445 10.09 64.92 -5.94
N VAL A 446 10.83 64.07 -5.24
CA VAL A 446 12.26 64.27 -4.96
C VAL A 446 13.09 64.23 -6.25
N GLY A 447 12.74 63.34 -7.19
CA GLY A 447 13.32 63.32 -8.53
C GLY A 447 13.10 64.64 -9.29
N GLN A 448 11.87 65.15 -9.30
CA GLN A 448 11.53 66.43 -9.95
C GLN A 448 12.19 67.64 -9.26
N LEU A 449 12.41 67.60 -7.94
CA LEU A 449 13.15 68.63 -7.21
C LEU A 449 14.65 68.64 -7.55
N SER A 450 15.23 67.46 -7.79
CA SER A 450 16.61 67.30 -8.26
C SER A 450 16.76 67.74 -9.73
N GLU A 451 15.90 67.27 -10.63
CA GLU A 451 15.89 67.66 -12.05
C GLU A 451 15.67 69.18 -12.23
N GLY A 452 14.81 69.78 -11.41
CA GLY A 452 14.58 71.22 -11.38
C GLY A 452 15.72 72.05 -10.78
N GLY A 453 16.79 71.43 -10.25
CA GLY A 453 17.91 72.14 -9.62
C GLY A 453 17.55 72.88 -8.34
N MET A 454 16.44 72.50 -7.69
CA MET A 454 15.90 73.17 -6.49
C MET A 454 16.54 72.68 -5.19
N LEU A 455 17.27 71.56 -5.24
CA LEU A 455 18.09 71.02 -4.16
C LEU A 455 19.56 71.22 -4.51
N GLN A 456 20.26 72.12 -3.80
CA GLN A 456 21.68 72.37 -3.99
C GLN A 456 22.48 71.80 -2.81
N LEU A 457 23.52 71.04 -3.15
CA LEU A 457 24.51 70.51 -2.21
C LEU A 457 25.69 71.49 -2.16
N GLU A 458 25.92 72.11 -1.01
CA GLU A 458 27.16 72.88 -0.77
C GLU A 458 28.26 71.94 -0.27
N ASP A 459 29.11 71.49 -1.19
CA ASP A 459 30.41 70.92 -0.83
C ASP A 459 31.29 72.04 -0.27
N GLN A 460 31.61 71.99 1.03
CA GLN A 460 32.63 72.86 1.62
C GLN A 460 34.03 72.44 1.15
N ILE A 461 34.39 72.85 -0.07
CA ILE A 461 35.72 72.61 -0.65
C ILE A 461 36.75 73.47 0.09
N VAL A 462 37.44 72.88 1.07
CA VAL A 462 38.51 73.54 1.82
C VAL A 462 39.79 73.61 0.97
N ASP A 463 40.23 74.82 0.61
CA ASP A 463 41.50 75.03 -0.09
C ASP A 463 42.69 74.88 0.88
N ALA A 464 43.26 73.68 0.91
CA ALA A 464 44.40 73.29 1.74
C ALA A 464 45.72 74.05 1.45
N THR A 465 45.76 74.97 0.48
CA THR A 465 46.95 75.78 0.20
C THR A 465 47.06 77.05 1.05
N THR A 466 45.99 77.43 1.77
CA THR A 466 45.96 78.60 2.67
C THR A 466 46.22 78.21 4.14
N GLU A 467 46.73 79.14 4.95
CA GLU A 467 47.00 78.88 6.39
C GLU A 467 45.72 78.54 7.17
N GLU A 468 44.59 79.14 6.81
CA GLU A 468 43.27 78.84 7.38
C GLU A 468 42.76 77.45 6.93
N GLY A 469 42.95 77.09 5.65
CA GLY A 469 42.64 75.74 5.16
C GLY A 469 43.47 74.64 5.83
N GLN A 470 44.76 74.88 6.07
CA GLN A 470 45.61 73.94 6.82
C GLN A 470 45.23 73.84 8.30
N ALA A 471 44.68 74.89 8.90
CA ALA A 471 44.15 74.85 10.27
C ALA A 471 42.86 74.01 10.32
N ALA A 472 41.95 74.21 9.37
CA ALA A 472 40.72 73.41 9.24
C ALA A 472 41.03 71.92 9.01
N VAL A 473 41.97 71.58 8.12
CA VAL A 473 42.38 70.18 7.89
C VAL A 473 42.98 69.54 9.15
N ARG A 474 43.80 70.25 9.93
CA ARG A 474 44.34 69.72 11.19
C ARG A 474 43.26 69.52 12.26
N GLN A 475 42.29 70.42 12.36
CA GLN A 475 41.13 70.23 13.24
C GLN A 475 40.33 68.99 12.84
N PHE A 476 40.15 68.76 11.54
CA PHE A 476 39.51 67.56 11.01
C PHE A 476 40.26 66.26 11.36
N GLU A 477 41.59 66.24 11.22
CA GLU A 477 42.44 65.09 11.63
C GLU A 477 42.39 64.84 13.15
N GLU A 478 42.24 65.88 13.97
CA GLU A 478 42.10 65.77 15.43
C GLU A 478 40.72 65.25 15.84
N ASP A 479 39.65 65.66 15.17
CA ASP A 479 38.28 65.19 15.43
C ASP A 479 38.05 63.75 14.94
N GLU A 480 38.62 63.33 13.80
CA GLU A 480 38.62 61.92 13.38
C GLU A 480 39.33 61.03 14.40
N ARG A 481 40.50 61.45 14.90
CA ARG A 481 41.20 60.70 15.95
C ARG A 481 40.39 60.57 17.22
N GLN A 482 39.64 61.61 17.62
CA GLN A 482 38.75 61.55 18.78
C GLN A 482 37.57 60.60 18.55
N ARG A 483 36.99 60.57 17.34
CA ARG A 483 35.94 59.59 16.98
C ARG A 483 36.45 58.14 17.04
N VAL A 484 37.60 57.84 16.44
CA VAL A 484 38.19 56.49 16.46
C VAL A 484 38.59 56.08 17.90
N LEU A 485 38.96 57.03 18.76
CA LEU A 485 39.18 56.76 20.19
C LEU A 485 37.87 56.49 20.96
N ALA A 486 36.76 57.11 20.57
CA ALA A 486 35.45 56.87 21.19
C ALA A 486 34.85 55.50 20.81
N GLU A 487 34.97 55.07 19.55
CA GLU A 487 34.48 53.75 19.10
C GLU A 487 35.26 52.58 19.74
N ASN A 488 36.51 52.78 20.17
CA ASN A 488 37.32 51.73 20.80
C ASN A 488 37.13 51.62 22.34
N TYR A 489 36.28 52.46 22.95
CA TYR A 489 36.03 52.48 24.40
C TYR A 489 34.54 52.65 24.77
N GLY A 490 33.65 52.00 24.01
CA GLY A 490 32.25 51.77 24.41
C GLY A 490 32.14 50.52 25.32
N ASP A 491 31.68 50.72 26.56
CA ASP A 491 31.47 49.66 27.56
C ASP A 491 30.26 48.76 27.17
N PRO A 492 30.27 47.44 27.45
CA PRO A 492 29.14 46.56 27.14
C PRO A 492 28.18 46.42 28.34
N GLU A 493 26.93 46.89 28.17
CA GLU A 493 25.74 46.46 28.94
C GLU A 493 24.62 46.02 27.98
#